data_AF-A0A174HEK3-F1
#
_entry.id   AF-A0A174HEK3-F1
#
_cell.length_a   1.000
_cell.length_b   1.000
_cell.length_c   1.000
_cell.angle_alpha   90.00
_cell.angle_beta   90.00
_cell.angle_gamma   90.00
#
_symmetry.space_group_name_H-M   'P 1'
#
loop_
_entity.id
_entity.type
_entity.pdbx_description
1 polymer ?
#
loop_
_entity_poly.entity_id
_entity_poly.type
_entity_poly.pdbx_seq_one_letter_code
_entity_poly.pdbx_strand_id
1 'polypeptide(L)'
;MKNRLGELVRAARGDISLRDYAKQIGISHSYLSSIESGINPANGKPISIGLETLEKLSKVTGYSVAYLTGDSEEEKPAGQEADGQGDAVIIHRGGRTTRRVLTDEQWKLIEGMFNLQNTGSEREDDEW
;
A
#
# COMPACT_ATOMS: atom_id res chain seq x y z
N MET A 1 -21.71 4.31 18.28
CA MET A 1 -20.43 3.55 18.34
C MET A 1 -19.48 4.17 17.34
N LYS A 2 -18.23 4.40 17.72
CA LYS A 2 -17.21 4.94 16.81
C LYS A 2 -16.70 3.80 15.91
N ASN A 3 -16.88 3.92 14.60
CA ASN A 3 -16.40 2.92 13.64
C ASN A 3 -15.10 3.41 13.01
N ARG A 4 -13.98 3.15 13.68
CA ARG A 4 -12.65 3.61 13.24
C ARG A 4 -12.31 3.12 11.83
N LEU A 5 -12.55 1.85 11.55
CA LEU A 5 -12.28 1.27 10.23
C LEU A 5 -13.08 1.99 9.13
N GLY A 6 -14.38 2.17 9.34
CA GLY A 6 -15.22 2.86 8.36
C GLY A 6 -14.86 4.33 8.18
N GLU A 7 -14.44 5.01 9.24
CA GLU A 7 -13.93 6.38 9.19
C GLU A 7 -12.67 6.47 8.32
N LEU A 8 -11.70 5.56 8.51
CA LEU A 8 -10.47 5.49 7.70
C LEU A 8 -10.76 5.19 6.23
N VAL A 9 -11.63 4.20 5.96
CA VAL A 9 -12.01 3.83 4.59
C VAL A 9 -12.75 4.98 3.91
N ARG A 10 -13.62 5.70 4.62
CA ARG A 10 -14.33 6.87 4.12
C ARG A 10 -13.39 8.04 3.85
N ALA A 11 -12.42 8.28 4.73
CA ALA A 11 -11.40 9.31 4.54
C ALA A 11 -10.54 9.02 3.30
N ALA A 12 -10.09 7.77 3.12
CA ALA A 12 -9.34 7.33 1.95
C ALA A 12 -10.15 7.43 0.64
N ARG A 13 -11.46 7.20 0.69
CA ARG A 13 -12.35 7.38 -0.47
C ARG A 13 -12.46 8.85 -0.90
N GLY A 14 -12.53 9.78 0.06
CA GLY A 14 -12.77 11.20 -0.19
C GLY A 14 -14.07 11.41 -1.00
N ASP A 15 -13.94 12.11 -2.13
CA ASP A 15 -15.06 12.47 -3.01
C ASP A 15 -15.42 11.39 -4.05
N ILE A 16 -14.68 10.27 -4.10
CA ILE A 16 -14.96 9.18 -5.03
C ILE A 16 -16.32 8.56 -4.67
N SER A 17 -17.15 8.25 -5.67
CA SER A 17 -18.43 7.60 -5.44
C SER A 17 -18.24 6.22 -4.79
N LEU A 18 -19.20 5.80 -3.94
CA LEU A 18 -19.18 4.45 -3.34
C LEU A 18 -19.06 3.35 -4.41
N ARG A 19 -19.69 3.54 -5.58
CA ARG A 19 -19.67 2.54 -6.64
C ARG A 19 -18.30 2.42 -7.28
N ASP A 20 -17.64 3.54 -7.56
CA ASP A 20 -16.34 3.54 -8.23
C ASP A 20 -15.24 3.09 -7.28
N TYR A 21 -15.31 3.50 -6.02
CA TYR A 21 -14.37 3.05 -5.00
C TYR A 21 -14.52 1.54 -4.70
N ALA A 22 -15.76 1.03 -4.62
CA ALA A 22 -16.00 -0.40 -4.46
C ALA A 22 -15.44 -1.22 -5.62
N LYS A 23 -15.53 -0.72 -6.86
CA LYS A 23 -14.91 -1.35 -8.04
C LYS A 23 -13.38 -1.39 -7.93
N GLN A 24 -12.75 -0.32 -7.45
CA GLN A 24 -11.30 -0.28 -7.25
C GLN A 24 -10.84 -1.31 -6.21
N ILE A 25 -11.59 -1.48 -5.13
CA ILE A 25 -11.31 -2.47 -4.08
C ILE A 25 -11.65 -3.91 -4.54
N GLY A 26 -12.60 -4.07 -5.46
CA GLY A 26 -13.08 -5.37 -5.90
C GLY A 26 -14.12 -5.98 -4.95
N ILE A 27 -14.99 -5.14 -4.36
CA ILE A 27 -16.11 -5.56 -3.49
C ILE A 27 -17.44 -4.94 -3.95
N SER A 28 -18.55 -5.36 -3.37
CA SER A 28 -19.86 -4.75 -3.67
C SER A 28 -19.99 -3.37 -3.00
N HIS A 29 -20.66 -2.44 -3.66
CA HIS A 29 -20.92 -1.10 -3.11
C HIS A 29 -21.77 -1.13 -1.84
N SER A 30 -22.70 -2.09 -1.72
CA SER A 30 -23.48 -2.31 -0.51
C SER A 30 -22.61 -2.80 0.65
N TYR A 31 -21.61 -3.65 0.37
CA TYR A 31 -20.66 -4.11 1.37
C TYR A 31 -19.75 -2.97 1.82
N LEU A 32 -19.21 -2.17 0.89
CA LEU A 32 -18.45 -0.96 1.21
C LEU A 32 -19.26 0.02 2.09
N SER A 33 -20.52 0.26 1.74
CA SER A 33 -21.42 1.11 2.55
C SER A 33 -21.60 0.58 3.98
N SER A 34 -21.70 -0.74 4.12
CA SER A 34 -21.81 -1.39 5.43
C SER A 34 -20.49 -1.30 6.22
N ILE A 35 -19.34 -1.33 5.55
CA ILE A 35 -18.01 -1.14 6.15
C ILE A 35 -17.85 0.30 6.65
N GLU A 36 -18.20 1.31 5.85
CA GLU A 36 -18.16 2.72 6.26
C GLU A 36 -19.08 3.00 7.44
N SER A 37 -20.27 2.39 7.44
CA SER A 37 -21.26 2.56 8.51
C SER A 37 -20.93 1.75 9.77
N GLY A 38 -20.16 0.66 9.62
CA GLY A 38 -19.74 -0.23 10.71
C GLY A 38 -20.84 -1.16 11.20
N ILE A 39 -22.00 -1.11 10.55
CA ILE A 39 -23.22 -1.83 10.95
C ILE A 39 -23.69 -2.61 9.73
N ASN A 40 -24.00 -3.87 9.94
CA ASN A 40 -24.68 -4.68 8.94
C ASN A 40 -26.17 -4.30 8.90
N PRO A 41 -26.69 -3.77 7.77
CA PRO A 41 -28.08 -3.31 7.68
C PRO A 41 -29.10 -4.44 7.85
N ALA A 42 -28.71 -5.70 7.63
CA ALA A 42 -29.63 -6.83 7.72
C ALA A 42 -29.99 -7.20 9.17
N ASN A 43 -29.11 -6.94 10.13
CA ASN A 43 -29.29 -7.39 11.52
C ASN A 43 -28.93 -6.34 12.58
N GLY A 44 -28.45 -5.16 12.18
CA GLY A 44 -28.06 -4.08 13.10
C GLY A 44 -26.81 -4.37 13.93
N LYS A 45 -26.09 -5.46 13.66
CA LYS A 45 -24.88 -5.84 14.39
C LYS A 45 -23.64 -5.20 13.76
N PRO A 46 -22.53 -5.10 14.51
CA PRO A 46 -21.24 -4.72 13.93
C PRO A 46 -20.88 -5.62 12.74
N ILE A 47 -20.35 -5.00 11.69
CA ILE A 47 -19.88 -5.75 10.52
C ILE A 47 -18.64 -6.56 10.88
N SER A 48 -18.61 -7.83 10.46
CA SER A 48 -17.41 -8.66 10.50
C SER A 48 -16.82 -8.73 9.10
N ILE A 49 -15.51 -8.51 9.00
CA ILE A 49 -14.79 -8.40 7.73
C ILE A 49 -13.69 -9.46 7.73
N GLY A 50 -13.59 -10.21 6.63
CA GLY A 50 -12.54 -11.23 6.47
C GLY A 50 -11.18 -10.63 6.13
N LEU A 51 -10.11 -11.38 6.41
CA LEU A 51 -8.73 -10.99 6.13
C LEU A 51 -8.51 -10.58 4.67
N GLU A 52 -9.06 -11.34 3.72
CA GLU A 52 -8.96 -11.03 2.28
C GLU A 52 -9.49 -9.63 1.94
N THR A 53 -10.58 -9.21 2.58
CA THR A 53 -11.12 -7.87 2.37
C THR A 53 -10.24 -6.81 3.02
N LEU A 54 -9.68 -7.07 4.20
CA LEU A 54 -8.73 -6.17 4.84
C LEU A 54 -7.47 -5.97 3.99
N GLU A 55 -6.95 -7.02 3.37
CA GLU A 55 -5.82 -6.92 2.43
C GLU A 55 -6.14 -6.08 1.19
N LYS A 56 -7.35 -6.25 0.62
CA LYS A 56 -7.82 -5.42 -0.50
C LYS A 56 -7.95 -3.95 -0.10
N LEU A 57 -8.53 -3.68 1.07
CA LEU A 57 -8.62 -2.34 1.62
C LEU A 57 -7.24 -1.75 1.86
N SER A 58 -6.32 -2.52 2.43
CA SER A 58 -4.94 -2.12 2.67
C SER A 58 -4.26 -1.64 1.37
N LYS A 59 -4.38 -2.43 0.29
CA LYS A 59 -3.80 -2.09 -1.02
C LYS A 59 -4.35 -0.80 -1.62
N VAL A 60 -5.65 -0.53 -1.48
CA VAL A 60 -6.30 0.65 -2.08
C VAL A 60 -6.15 1.90 -1.21
N THR A 61 -6.29 1.74 0.11
CA THR A 61 -6.18 2.86 1.07
C THR A 61 -4.74 3.27 1.32
N GLY A 62 -3.78 2.36 1.12
CA GLY A 62 -2.40 2.55 1.49
C GLY A 62 -2.11 2.31 2.98
N TYR A 63 -3.15 2.02 3.80
CA TYR A 63 -2.97 1.70 5.21
C TYR A 63 -2.58 0.25 5.42
N SER A 64 -1.78 -0.04 6.44
CA SER A 64 -1.47 -1.41 6.82
C SER A 64 -2.71 -2.12 7.42
N VAL A 65 -2.73 -3.45 7.39
CA VAL A 65 -3.85 -4.22 7.96
C VAL A 65 -3.93 -3.99 9.46
N ALA A 66 -2.80 -4.01 10.17
CA ALA A 66 -2.73 -3.73 11.61
C ALA A 66 -3.26 -2.32 11.94
N TYR A 67 -2.95 -1.32 11.11
CA TYR A 67 -3.49 0.01 11.30
C TYR A 67 -4.99 0.07 11.05
N LEU A 68 -5.53 -0.66 10.05
CA LEU A 68 -6.97 -0.71 9.78
C LEU A 68 -7.75 -1.40 10.91
N THR A 69 -7.22 -2.47 11.50
CA THR A 69 -7.84 -3.20 12.62
C THR A 69 -7.71 -2.46 13.95
N GLY A 70 -6.74 -1.56 14.07
CA GLY A 70 -6.42 -0.85 15.31
C GLY A 70 -5.45 -1.62 16.21
N ASP A 71 -4.79 -2.65 15.67
CA ASP A 71 -3.72 -3.37 16.35
C ASP A 71 -2.42 -2.54 16.41
N SER A 72 -2.30 -1.50 15.58
CA SER A 72 -1.23 -0.49 15.64
C SER A 72 -1.79 0.93 15.59
N GLU A 73 -1.19 1.84 16.37
CA GLU A 73 -1.49 3.28 16.32
C GLU A 73 -0.69 4.01 15.24
N GLU A 74 0.44 3.44 14.81
CA GLU A 74 1.30 4.03 13.78
C GLU A 74 0.82 3.66 12.37
N GLU A 75 0.65 4.67 11.51
CA GLU A 75 0.36 4.47 10.09
C GLU A 75 1.60 3.96 9.36
N LYS A 76 1.60 2.67 9.06
CA LYS A 76 2.59 2.07 8.14
C LYS A 76 1.95 1.92 6.76
N PRO A 77 2.63 2.26 5.67
CA PRO A 77 2.12 2.01 4.33
C PRO A 77 1.97 0.50 4.09
N ALA A 78 0.90 0.14 3.37
CA ALA A 78 0.59 -1.24 2.99
C ALA A 78 1.80 -1.92 2.33
N GLY A 79 2.28 -3.03 2.92
CA GLY A 79 3.44 -3.78 2.41
C GLY A 79 4.78 -3.48 3.08
N GLN A 80 4.84 -2.62 4.11
CA GLN A 80 6.02 -2.46 4.99
C GLN A 80 5.96 -3.32 6.27
N GLU A 81 5.04 -4.27 6.33
CA GLU A 81 4.97 -5.20 7.45
C GLU A 81 6.06 -6.26 7.27
N ALA A 82 7.22 -6.00 7.90
CA ALA A 82 8.34 -6.91 8.17
C ALA A 82 9.64 -6.73 7.35
N ASP A 83 10.20 -5.52 7.33
CA ASP A 83 11.65 -5.30 7.47
C ASP A 83 11.93 -3.80 7.64
N GLY A 84 12.45 -3.43 8.81
CA GLY A 84 12.79 -2.05 9.09
C GLY A 84 14.07 -1.66 8.35
N GLN A 85 13.94 -1.07 7.16
CA GLN A 85 14.79 -0.03 6.57
C GLN A 85 14.39 0.14 5.09
N GLY A 86 14.31 1.38 4.61
CA GLY A 86 14.00 1.62 3.21
C GLY A 86 13.67 3.08 2.95
N ASP A 87 14.68 3.85 2.56
CA ASP A 87 14.49 5.19 2.04
C ASP A 87 13.59 5.15 0.80
N ALA A 88 12.70 6.13 0.66
CA ALA A 88 11.80 6.21 -0.47
C ALA A 88 12.59 6.58 -1.74
N VAL A 89 12.55 5.73 -2.77
CA VAL A 89 13.13 6.01 -4.08
C VAL A 89 12.15 6.78 -4.95
N ILE A 90 12.64 7.87 -5.54
CA ILE A 90 11.90 8.63 -6.56
C ILE A 90 12.25 8.05 -7.93
N ILE A 91 11.32 7.33 -8.54
CA ILE A 91 11.50 6.80 -9.90
C ILE A 91 10.91 7.79 -10.90
N HIS A 92 11.73 8.26 -11.85
CA HIS A 92 11.29 9.06 -12.99
C HIS A 92 11.18 8.17 -14.23
N ARG A 93 9.95 7.95 -14.72
CA ARG A 93 9.73 7.25 -16.00
C ARG A 93 8.71 8.02 -16.84
N GLY A 94 9.14 8.47 -18.03
CA GLY A 94 8.24 9.11 -19.01
C GLY A 94 7.52 10.36 -18.50
N GLY A 95 8.20 11.19 -17.70
CA GLY A 95 7.64 12.43 -17.16
C GLY A 95 6.72 12.28 -15.94
N ARG A 96 6.61 11.07 -15.36
CA ARG A 96 5.92 10.85 -14.09
C ARG A 96 6.93 10.50 -12.99
N THR A 97 6.73 11.15 -11.84
CA THR A 97 7.49 10.95 -10.61
C THR A 97 6.68 10.06 -9.68
N THR A 98 7.19 8.89 -9.33
CA THR A 98 6.55 7.99 -8.38
C THR A 98 7.46 7.77 -7.18
N ARG A 99 6.96 8.10 -5.99
CA ARG A 99 7.60 7.77 -4.71
C ARG A 99 7.26 6.31 -4.38
N ARG A 100 8.26 5.43 -4.36
CA ARG A 100 8.09 4.04 -3.93
C ARG A 100 9.08 3.75 -2.81
N VAL A 101 8.60 3.13 -1.75
CA VAL A 101 9.50 2.50 -0.79
C VAL A 101 9.87 1.13 -1.35
N LEU A 102 11.16 0.86 -1.44
CA LEU A 102 11.70 -0.40 -1.91
C LEU A 102 12.14 -1.23 -0.71
N THR A 103 12.00 -2.54 -0.82
CA THR A 103 12.53 -3.49 0.18
C THR A 103 14.06 -3.53 0.10
N ASP A 104 14.71 -4.04 1.14
CA ASP A 104 16.18 -4.22 1.18
C ASP A 104 16.70 -5.08 0.02
N GLU A 105 15.96 -6.11 -0.38
CA GLU A 105 16.30 -6.95 -1.54
C GLU A 105 16.19 -6.19 -2.86
N GLN A 106 15.14 -5.35 -3.01
CA GLN A 106 14.95 -4.52 -4.20
C GLN A 106 16.02 -3.44 -4.30
N TRP A 107 16.45 -2.87 -3.17
CA TRP A 107 17.58 -1.96 -3.09
C TRP A 107 18.89 -2.63 -3.54
N LYS A 108 19.21 -3.82 -3.00
CA LYS A 108 20.41 -4.59 -3.41
C LYS A 108 20.41 -4.92 -4.90
N LEU A 109 19.26 -5.23 -5.49
CA LEU A 109 19.15 -5.47 -6.94
C LEU A 109 19.42 -4.21 -7.75
N ILE A 110 18.94 -3.04 -7.30
CA ILE A 110 19.18 -1.75 -7.98
C ILE A 110 20.64 -1.33 -7.84
N GLU A 111 21.22 -1.42 -6.63
CA GLU A 111 22.64 -1.14 -6.40
C GLU A 111 23.53 -2.08 -7.22
N GLY A 112 23.18 -3.36 -7.28
CA GLY A 112 23.85 -4.35 -8.13
C GLY A 112 23.76 -4.00 -9.61
N MET A 113 22.60 -3.55 -10.10
CA MET A 113 22.42 -3.08 -11.48
C MET A 113 23.20 -1.80 -11.78
N PHE A 114 23.29 -0.85 -10.83
CA PHE A 114 24.02 0.40 -10.99
C PHE A 114 25.54 0.17 -11.01
N ASN A 115 26.04 -0.74 -10.17
CA ASN A 115 27.45 -1.13 -10.15
C ASN A 115 27.87 -1.92 -11.41
N LEU A 116 26.97 -2.70 -12.01
CA LEU A 116 27.24 -3.41 -13.26
C LEU A 116 27.36 -2.47 -14.47
N GLN A 117 26.77 -1.27 -14.40
CA GLN A 117 26.91 -0.24 -15.45
C GLN A 117 28.22 0.56 -15.34
N ASN A 118 28.98 0.41 -14.25
CA ASN A 118 30.25 1.11 -14.04
C ASN A 118 31.50 0.20 -14.11
N THR A 119 31.36 -1.12 -14.25
CA THR A 119 32.50 -2.03 -14.50
C THR A 119 32.75 -2.20 -16.00
N GLY A 120 32.89 -1.08 -16.69
CA GLY A 120 32.98 -1.02 -18.15
C GLY A 120 34.08 -0.09 -18.65
N SER A 121 35.31 -0.20 -18.11
CA SER A 121 36.57 -0.20 -18.87
C SER A 121 37.75 0.00 -17.92
N GLU A 122 38.24 -1.07 -17.29
CA GLU A 122 39.69 -1.13 -17.03
C GLU A 122 40.28 -1.73 -18.30
N ARG A 123 40.77 -0.85 -19.19
CA ARG A 123 41.75 -1.28 -20.20
C ARG A 123 42.99 -1.62 -19.39
N GLU A 124 43.37 -2.89 -19.39
CA GLU A 124 44.74 -3.28 -19.12
C GLU A 124 45.59 -2.61 -20.21
N ASP A 125 46.20 -1.49 -19.86
CA ASP A 125 47.25 -0.89 -20.68
C ASP A 125 48.46 -1.83 -20.54
N ASP A 126 48.60 -2.73 -21.51
CA ASP A 126 49.83 -3.49 -21.75
C ASP A 126 50.98 -2.50 -21.96
N GLU A 127 51.79 -2.31 -20.92
CA GLU A 127 53.06 -1.58 -20.99
C GLU A 127 54.04 -2.36 -21.88
N TRP A 128 54.47 -1.71 -22.97
CA TRP A 128 55.59 -2.11 -23.84
C TRP A 128 56.92 -1.53 -23.35
#